data_AF-A0A8S9FU42-F1
#
_entry.id   AF-A0A8S9FU42-F1
#
_cell.length_a   1.000
_cell.length_b   1.000
_cell.length_c   1.000
_cell.angle_alpha   90.00
_cell.angle_beta   90.00
_cell.angle_gamma   90.00
#
_symmetry.space_group_name_H-M   'P 1'
#
loop_
_entity.id
_entity.type
_entity.pdbx_description
1 polymer ?
#
loop_
_entity_poly.entity_id
_entity_poly.type
_entity_poly.pdbx_seq_one_letter_code
_entity_poly.pdbx_strand_id
1 'polypeptide(L)'
;MEILAVNFESSAGFEVKKIKHLEYEVRNKEGCSFYVDISKRFCSCFEFQLLKIPCQHAIAAAIVAKVKVDSLVSEEYTKNAMVAAYTGSVAPVIDTNNIIELTAQLSELDMLPPSSRRPPGRPRKKCFLSLGEVRMKTPRRRIVCSRCKGCGHNRATYKTPIS
;
A
#
# COMPACT_ATOMS: atom_id res chain seq x y z
N MET A 1 6.89 5.69 17.63
CA MET A 1 6.28 4.34 17.71
C MET A 1 4.76 4.51 17.73
N GLU A 2 4.23 5.10 16.66
CA GLU A 2 2.83 5.58 16.60
C GLU A 2 1.87 4.45 16.19
N ILE A 3 2.32 3.56 15.30
CA ILE A 3 1.56 2.41 14.80
C ILE A 3 1.08 1.49 15.93
N LEU A 4 1.94 1.19 16.91
CA LEU A 4 1.58 0.28 18.01
C LEU A 4 0.45 0.87 18.88
N ALA A 5 0.50 2.17 19.17
CA ALA A 5 -0.53 2.87 19.94
C ALA A 5 -1.86 2.91 19.18
N VAL A 6 -1.83 3.26 17.89
CA VAL A 6 -3.03 3.27 17.03
C VAL A 6 -3.66 1.88 16.94
N ASN A 7 -2.84 0.84 16.75
CA ASN A 7 -3.31 -0.54 16.71
C ASN A 7 -3.90 -0.97 18.06
N PHE A 8 -3.34 -0.51 19.17
CA PHE A 8 -3.83 -0.78 20.51
C PHE A 8 -5.22 -0.17 20.72
N GLU A 9 -5.41 1.10 20.38
CA GLU A 9 -6.72 1.76 20.46
C GLU A 9 -7.75 1.10 19.53
N SER A 10 -7.34 0.73 18.32
CA SER A 10 -8.21 0.11 17.33
C SER A 10 -8.65 -1.31 17.72
N SER A 11 -7.82 -2.02 18.50
CA SER A 11 -8.13 -3.36 19.02
C SER A 11 -9.29 -3.38 20.03
N ALA A 12 -9.64 -2.22 20.60
CA ALA A 12 -10.66 -2.14 21.64
C ALA A 12 -12.05 -2.53 21.10
N GLY A 13 -12.75 -3.38 21.84
CA GLY A 13 -14.12 -3.82 21.51
C GLY A 13 -14.19 -4.95 20.48
N PHE A 14 -13.06 -5.60 20.16
CA PHE A 14 -13.08 -6.84 19.38
C PHE A 14 -13.50 -8.03 20.25
N GLU A 15 -14.24 -8.96 19.67
CA GLU A 15 -14.57 -10.22 20.32
C GLU A 15 -13.46 -11.23 20.04
N VAL A 16 -12.98 -11.90 21.08
CA VAL A 16 -11.86 -12.83 21.00
C VAL A 16 -12.31 -14.19 21.51
N LYS A 17 -12.27 -15.20 20.65
CA LYS A 17 -12.56 -16.59 20.99
C LYS A 17 -11.28 -17.41 20.94
N LYS A 18 -10.99 -18.13 22.01
CA LYS A 18 -9.85 -19.04 22.05
C LYS A 18 -10.17 -20.28 21.22
N ILE A 19 -9.28 -20.61 20.29
CA ILE A 19 -9.35 -21.84 19.50
C ILE A 19 -8.55 -22.94 20.20
N LYS A 20 -7.25 -22.69 20.44
CA LYS A 20 -6.30 -23.61 21.09
C LYS A 20 -5.28 -22.84 21.94
N HIS A 21 -4.21 -23.51 22.38
CA HIS A 21 -3.13 -22.83 23.10
C HIS A 21 -2.50 -21.75 22.21
N LEU A 22 -2.60 -20.49 22.65
CA LEU A 22 -2.07 -19.31 21.95
C LEU A 22 -2.65 -19.05 20.54
N GLU A 23 -3.77 -19.71 20.20
CA GLU A 23 -4.48 -19.54 18.93
C GLU A 23 -5.90 -19.00 19.18
N TYR A 24 -6.29 -17.98 18.43
CA TYR A 24 -7.52 -17.22 18.65
C TYR A 24 -8.21 -16.87 17.34
N GLU A 25 -9.55 -16.86 17.38
CA GLU A 25 -10.38 -16.16 16.41
C GLU A 25 -10.70 -14.78 17.00
N VAL A 26 -10.45 -13.72 16.23
CA VAL A 26 -10.73 -12.34 16.61
C VAL A 26 -11.73 -11.76 15.64
N ARG A 27 -12.88 -11.32 16.12
CA ARG A 27 -13.93 -10.68 15.33
C ARG A 27 -13.89 -9.18 15.55
N ASN A 28 -13.70 -8.42 14.47
CA ASN A 28 -13.64 -6.96 14.51
C ASN A 28 -15.06 -6.35 14.60
N LYS A 29 -15.14 -5.02 14.74
CA LYS A 29 -16.42 -4.28 14.83
C LYS A 29 -17.28 -4.37 13.56
N GLU A 30 -16.67 -4.67 12.43
CA GLU A 30 -17.33 -4.83 11.13
C GLU A 30 -17.91 -6.25 10.95
N GLY A 31 -17.65 -7.16 11.90
CA GLY A 31 -18.09 -8.55 11.87
C GLY A 31 -17.14 -9.50 11.12
N CYS A 32 -15.99 -9.01 10.65
CA CYS A 32 -14.96 -9.84 10.02
C CYS A 32 -14.17 -10.62 11.07
N SER A 33 -13.98 -11.93 10.83
CA SER A 33 -13.17 -12.81 11.67
C SER A 33 -11.75 -12.95 11.13
N PHE A 34 -10.78 -12.96 12.05
CA PHE A 34 -9.36 -13.14 11.77
C PHE A 34 -8.77 -14.22 12.66
N TYR A 35 -7.93 -15.07 12.08
CA TYR A 35 -7.17 -16.06 12.82
C TYR A 35 -5.86 -15.45 13.30
N VAL A 36 -5.53 -15.67 14.57
CA VAL A 36 -4.29 -15.20 15.21
C VAL A 36 -3.60 -16.37 15.89
N ASP A 37 -2.32 -16.54 15.61
CA ASP A 37 -1.41 -17.44 16.33
C ASP A 37 -0.31 -16.59 16.95
N ILE A 38 -0.38 -16.41 18.28
CA ILE A 38 0.54 -15.54 19.02
C ILE A 38 1.96 -16.12 19.01
N SER A 39 2.10 -17.45 19.14
CA SER A 39 3.38 -18.14 19.18
C SER A 39 4.18 -17.93 17.90
N LYS A 40 3.48 -18.00 16.76
CA LYS A 40 4.07 -17.80 15.43
C LYS A 40 4.10 -16.34 14.99
N ARG A 41 3.66 -15.40 15.83
CA ARG A 41 3.50 -13.97 15.49
C ARG A 41 2.73 -13.79 14.17
N PHE A 42 1.61 -14.50 14.05
CA PHE A 42 0.84 -14.61 12.81
C PHE A 42 -0.58 -14.04 12.98
N CYS A 43 -1.04 -13.29 11.98
CA CYS A 43 -2.44 -12.93 11.83
C CYS A 43 -2.91 -13.10 10.38
N SER A 44 -4.13 -13.60 10.15
CA SER A 44 -4.68 -13.73 8.80
C SER A 44 -4.90 -12.39 8.07
N CYS A 45 -4.77 -11.24 8.76
CA CYS A 45 -4.76 -9.92 8.12
C CYS A 45 -3.42 -9.54 7.48
N PHE A 46 -2.38 -10.38 7.62
CA PHE A 46 -1.02 -10.23 7.08
C PHE A 46 -0.17 -9.06 7.59
N GLU A 47 -0.78 -8.04 8.21
CA GLU A 47 -0.06 -6.87 8.70
C GLU A 47 0.99 -7.22 9.77
N PHE A 48 0.68 -8.17 10.66
CA PHE A 48 1.61 -8.58 11.71
C PHE A 48 2.89 -9.18 11.12
N GLN A 49 2.76 -10.05 10.12
CA GLN A 49 3.89 -10.69 9.46
C GLN A 49 4.70 -9.68 8.63
N LEU A 50 4.02 -8.74 7.98
CA LEU A 50 4.65 -7.76 7.11
C LEU A 50 5.46 -6.73 7.89
N LEU A 51 4.87 -6.16 8.95
CA LEU A 51 5.49 -5.11 9.74
C LEU A 51 6.33 -5.67 10.90
N LYS A 52 6.16 -6.95 11.23
CA LYS A 52 6.69 -7.56 12.47
C LYS A 52 6.35 -6.79 13.75
N ILE A 53 5.24 -6.05 13.70
CA ILE A 53 4.61 -5.30 14.79
C ILE A 53 3.20 -5.87 14.93
N PRO A 54 2.71 -6.17 16.14
CA PRO A 54 1.38 -6.75 16.32
C PRO A 54 0.30 -5.80 15.76
N CYS A 55 -0.54 -6.35 14.89
CA CYS A 55 -1.72 -5.65 14.37
C CYS A 55 -2.82 -5.59 15.45
N GLN A 56 -3.86 -4.78 15.22
CA GLN A 56 -5.00 -4.67 16.12
C GLN A 56 -5.63 -6.01 16.55
N HIS A 57 -5.69 -7.01 15.66
CA HIS A 57 -6.20 -8.34 15.98
C HIS A 57 -5.26 -9.11 16.90
N ALA A 58 -3.95 -9.06 16.61
CA ALA A 58 -2.93 -9.70 17.44
C ALA A 58 -2.87 -9.09 18.84
N ILE A 59 -3.04 -7.76 18.95
CA ILE A 59 -3.13 -7.06 20.24
C ILE A 59 -4.34 -7.55 21.04
N ALA A 60 -5.53 -7.60 20.43
CA ALA A 60 -6.73 -8.10 21.10
C ALA A 60 -6.54 -9.53 21.63
N ALA A 61 -5.96 -10.42 20.81
CA ALA A 61 -5.63 -11.78 21.22
C ALA A 61 -4.61 -11.82 22.36
N ALA A 62 -3.55 -11.00 22.29
CA ALA A 62 -2.51 -10.92 23.30
C ALA A 62 -3.04 -10.46 24.67
N ILE A 63 -3.97 -9.50 24.69
CA ILE A 63 -4.62 -9.02 25.91
C ILE A 63 -5.38 -10.18 26.59
N VAL A 64 -6.17 -10.94 25.83
CA VAL A 64 -6.91 -12.11 26.36
C VAL A 64 -5.96 -13.23 26.79
N ALA A 65 -4.86 -13.42 26.06
CA ALA A 65 -3.81 -14.38 26.39
C ALA A 65 -2.95 -13.95 27.60
N LYS A 66 -3.10 -12.71 28.10
CA LYS A 66 -2.23 -12.08 29.11
C LYS A 66 -0.74 -12.08 28.69
N VAL A 67 -0.49 -11.97 27.39
CA VAL A 67 0.85 -11.81 26.83
C VAL A 67 1.13 -10.33 26.68
N LYS A 68 2.32 -9.89 27.10
CA LYS A 68 2.72 -8.48 26.95
C LYS A 68 2.82 -8.15 25.46
N VAL A 69 2.08 -7.14 25.01
CA VAL A 69 2.08 -6.70 23.60
C VAL A 69 3.49 -6.34 23.13
N ASP A 70 4.28 -5.66 23.96
CA ASP A 70 5.65 -5.26 23.63
C ASP A 70 6.57 -6.45 23.33
N SER A 71 6.31 -7.62 23.93
CA SER A 71 7.10 -8.85 23.66
C SER A 71 6.83 -9.48 22.29
N LEU A 72 5.76 -9.03 21.62
CA LEU A 72 5.38 -9.48 20.29
C LEU A 72 5.99 -8.60 19.18
N VAL A 73 6.50 -7.42 19.53
CA VAL A 73 7.25 -6.57 18.61
C VAL A 73 8.59 -7.24 18.32
N SER A 74 8.99 -7.26 17.06
CA SER A 74 10.23 -7.90 16.66
C SER A 74 11.48 -7.13 17.11
N GLU A 75 12.57 -7.86 17.33
CA GLU A 75 13.79 -7.33 17.93
C GLU A 75 14.48 -6.26 17.08
N GLU A 76 14.23 -6.24 15.76
CA GLU A 76 14.76 -5.23 14.84
C GLU A 76 14.27 -3.81 15.17
N TYR A 77 13.18 -3.68 15.92
CA TYR A 77 12.65 -2.39 16.38
C TYR A 77 13.20 -1.95 17.75
N THR A 78 14.11 -2.73 18.34
CA THR A 78 14.76 -2.35 19.61
C THR A 78 15.84 -1.30 19.39
N LYS A 79 16.08 -0.48 20.43
CA LYS A 79 17.19 0.48 20.43
C LYS A 79 18.53 -0.20 20.16
N ASN A 80 18.74 -1.39 20.72
CA ASN A 80 19.99 -2.14 20.55
C ASN A 80 20.18 -2.57 19.10
N ALA A 81 19.13 -3.07 18.43
CA ALA A 81 19.20 -3.40 17.01
C ALA A 81 19.46 -2.16 16.14
N MET A 82 18.85 -1.02 16.48
CA MET A 82 19.14 0.25 15.80
C MET A 82 20.60 0.66 15.97
N VAL A 83 21.14 0.65 17.19
CA VAL A 83 22.56 0.96 17.42
C VAL A 83 23.44 0.00 16.65
N ALA A 84 23.17 -1.31 16.72
CA ALA A 84 23.91 -2.34 15.99
C ALA A 84 23.89 -2.14 14.47
N ALA A 85 22.77 -1.70 13.90
CA ALA A 85 22.67 -1.42 12.46
C ALA A 85 23.55 -0.24 12.02
N TYR A 86 23.84 0.70 12.93
CA TYR A 86 24.66 1.89 12.69
C TYR A 86 26.00 1.87 13.44
N THR A 87 26.48 0.72 13.92
CA THR A 87 27.83 0.65 14.53
C THR A 87 28.93 0.91 13.51
N GLY A 88 28.66 0.67 12.23
CA GLY A 88 29.57 1.02 11.15
C GLY A 88 29.62 2.53 10.90
N SER A 89 30.77 3.03 10.43
CA SER A 89 30.88 4.43 10.01
C SER A 89 30.07 4.67 8.74
N VAL A 90 29.02 5.49 8.84
CA VAL A 90 28.34 6.05 7.66
C VAL A 90 29.17 7.24 7.21
N ALA A 91 30.08 7.03 6.27
CA ALA A 91 30.81 8.13 5.66
C ALA A 91 29.82 9.05 4.93
N PRO A 92 29.94 10.39 5.07
CA PRO A 92 29.21 11.28 4.19
C PRO A 92 29.57 10.95 2.74
N VAL A 93 28.64 11.13 1.81
CA VAL A 93 28.94 11.02 0.38
C VAL A 93 29.85 12.21 0.05
N ILE A 94 31.16 11.98 0.04
CA ILE A 94 32.15 12.97 -0.37
C ILE A 94 32.34 12.74 -1.87
N ASP A 95 32.01 13.78 -2.63
CA ASP A 95 32.23 13.95 -4.07
C ASP A 95 31.03 13.67 -4.99
N THR A 96 30.34 14.75 -5.38
CA THR A 96 29.29 14.76 -6.40
C THR A 96 29.85 14.64 -7.83
N ASN A 97 31.17 14.81 -8.03
CA ASN A 97 31.77 14.69 -9.36
C ASN A 97 31.70 13.24 -9.88
N ASN A 98 31.87 12.25 -9.00
CA ASN A 98 31.67 10.83 -9.33
C ASN A 98 30.19 10.51 -9.66
N ILE A 99 29.23 11.27 -9.14
CA ILE A 99 27.80 11.11 -9.50
C ILE A 99 27.57 11.59 -10.94
N ILE A 100 28.18 12.72 -11.33
CA ILE A 100 28.08 13.25 -12.69
C ILE A 100 28.68 12.27 -13.69
N GLU A 101 29.87 11.72 -13.38
CA GLU A 101 30.53 10.71 -14.21
C GLU A 101 29.70 9.42 -14.31
N LEU A 102 29.12 8.94 -13.20
CA LEU A 102 28.22 7.79 -13.20
C LEU A 102 26.94 8.06 -14.01
N THR A 103 26.35 9.25 -13.92
CA THR A 103 25.17 9.61 -14.73
C THR A 103 25.49 9.69 -16.21
N ALA A 104 26.70 10.13 -16.60
CA ALA A 104 27.15 10.10 -17.97
C ALA A 104 27.30 8.66 -18.47
N GLN A 105 27.94 7.77 -17.70
CA GLN A 105 28.06 6.35 -18.01
C GLN A 105 26.69 5.63 -18.08
N LEU A 106 25.76 5.98 -17.19
CA LEU A 106 24.39 5.44 -17.22
C LEU A 106 23.55 5.98 -18.38
N SER A 107 23.85 7.19 -18.87
CA SER A 107 23.19 7.75 -20.05
C SER A 107 23.61 7.08 -21.36
N GLU A 108 24.79 6.45 -21.37
CA GLU A 108 25.28 5.61 -22.47
C GLU A 108 24.75 4.17 -22.40
N LEU A 109 24.18 3.76 -21.26
CA LEU A 109 23.56 2.46 -21.09
C LEU A 109 22.10 2.50 -21.54
N ASP A 110 21.79 1.81 -22.64
CA ASP A 110 20.42 1.56 -23.10
C ASP A 110 19.70 0.63 -22.10
N MET A 111 19.14 1.22 -21.04
CA MET A 111 18.26 0.53 -20.10
C MET A 111 16.89 0.28 -20.74
N LEU A 112 16.83 -0.77 -21.55
CA LEU A 112 15.56 -1.24 -22.10
C LEU A 112 14.68 -1.79 -20.97
N PRO A 113 13.37 -1.53 -20.98
CA PRO A 113 12.45 -2.16 -20.04
C PRO A 113 12.55 -3.69 -20.18
N PRO A 114 12.30 -4.45 -19.11
CA PRO A 114 12.33 -5.90 -19.18
C PRO A 114 11.42 -6.38 -20.30
N SER A 115 11.93 -7.31 -21.11
CA SER A 115 11.20 -7.93 -22.22
C SER A 115 10.00 -8.72 -21.67
N SER A 116 8.90 -8.01 -21.42
CA SER A 116 7.67 -8.56 -20.89
C SER A 116 6.67 -8.72 -22.04
N ARG A 117 6.22 -9.95 -22.25
CA ARG A 117 5.14 -10.23 -23.19
C ARG A 117 3.81 -9.95 -22.50
N ARG A 118 2.94 -9.17 -23.13
CA ARG A 118 1.55 -9.05 -22.65
C ARG A 118 0.91 -10.45 -22.64
N PRO A 119 0.25 -10.85 -21.55
CA PRO A 119 -0.43 -12.14 -21.50
C PRO A 119 -1.48 -12.22 -22.63
N PRO A 120 -1.71 -13.42 -23.19
CA PRO A 120 -2.70 -13.60 -24.26
C PRO A 120 -4.09 -13.16 -23.81
N GLY A 121 -4.79 -12.45 -24.68
CA GLY A 121 -6.16 -11.97 -24.43
C GLY A 121 -6.36 -10.49 -24.76
N ARG A 122 -7.61 -10.07 -24.69
CA ARG A 122 -8.00 -8.69 -24.96
C ARG A 122 -7.49 -7.77 -23.84
N PRO A 123 -6.75 -6.69 -24.15
CA PRO A 123 -6.40 -5.68 -23.15
C PRO A 123 -7.64 -5.15 -22.44
N ARG A 124 -7.56 -5.00 -21.11
CA ARG A 124 -8.66 -4.44 -20.33
C ARG A 124 -8.88 -2.98 -20.73
N LYS A 125 -10.13 -2.56 -20.84
CA LYS A 125 -10.50 -1.15 -21.12
C LYS A 125 -10.20 -0.20 -19.94
N LYS A 126 -10.05 -0.74 -18.74
CA LYS A 126 -9.88 0.00 -17.49
C LYS A 126 -8.64 -0.53 -16.77
N CYS A 127 -7.68 0.34 -16.49
CA CYS A 127 -6.54 0.04 -15.60
C CYS A 127 -7.01 -0.05 -14.14
N PHE A 128 -6.41 -0.94 -13.35
CA PHE A 128 -6.48 -0.92 -11.89
C PHE A 128 -5.51 0.15 -11.38
N LEU A 129 -5.96 0.97 -10.44
CA LEU A 129 -5.12 2.00 -9.85
C LEU A 129 -4.40 1.41 -8.63
N SER A 130 -3.12 1.73 -8.49
CA SER A 130 -2.35 1.41 -7.27
C SER A 130 -2.77 2.32 -6.11
N LEU A 131 -2.39 1.96 -4.89
CA LEU A 131 -2.56 2.84 -3.72
C LEU A 131 -1.85 4.18 -3.98
N GLY A 132 -2.59 5.29 -3.93
CA GLY A 132 -2.08 6.64 -4.21
C GLY A 132 -2.32 7.15 -5.63
N GLU A 133 -2.75 6.32 -6.57
CA GLU A 133 -3.09 6.75 -7.92
C GLU A 133 -4.56 7.19 -8.02
N VAL A 134 -4.80 8.43 -8.46
CA VAL A 134 -6.15 8.98 -8.64
C VAL A 134 -6.52 9.01 -10.12
N ARG A 135 -7.72 8.50 -10.44
CA ARG A 135 -8.26 8.62 -11.81
C ARG A 135 -8.57 10.08 -12.12
N MET A 136 -7.70 10.73 -12.87
CA MET A 136 -7.99 12.04 -13.41
C MET A 136 -9.22 11.95 -14.31
N LYS A 137 -10.25 12.77 -14.03
CA LYS A 137 -11.39 12.92 -14.94
C LYS A 137 -10.86 13.58 -16.21
N THR A 138 -10.87 12.87 -17.34
CA THR A 138 -10.58 13.50 -18.63
C THR A 138 -11.62 14.61 -18.86
N PRO A 139 -11.20 15.84 -19.22
CA PRO A 139 -12.14 16.90 -19.54
C PRO A 139 -13.08 16.42 -20.64
N ARG A 140 -14.39 16.55 -20.43
CA ARG A 140 -15.35 16.26 -21.50
C ARG A 140 -15.05 17.24 -22.63
N ARG A 141 -14.67 16.73 -23.81
CA ARG A 141 -14.48 17.57 -25.00
C ARG A 141 -15.78 18.33 -25.25
N ARG A 142 -15.70 19.65 -25.44
CA ARG A 142 -16.87 20.46 -25.78
C ARG A 142 -17.45 19.96 -27.11
N ILE A 143 -18.73 19.66 -27.11
CA ILE A 143 -19.46 19.30 -28.34
C ILE A 143 -19.60 20.60 -29.15
N VAL A 144 -18.99 20.65 -30.32
CA VAL A 144 -19.05 21.79 -31.25
C VAL A 144 -19.77 21.33 -32.53
N CYS A 145 -20.75 22.11 -32.96
CA CYS A 145 -21.49 21.85 -34.19
C CYS A 145 -20.61 22.19 -35.40
N SER A 146 -20.41 21.23 -36.30
CA SER A 146 -19.60 21.47 -37.50
C SER A 146 -20.26 22.45 -38.49
N ARG A 147 -21.58 22.64 -38.43
CA ARG A 147 -22.34 23.59 -39.27
C ARG A 147 -22.27 25.03 -38.74
N CYS A 148 -22.71 25.29 -37.52
CA CYS A 148 -22.79 26.66 -36.97
C CYS A 148 -21.59 27.05 -36.09
N LYS A 149 -20.63 26.14 -35.86
CA LYS A 149 -19.48 26.31 -34.97
C LYS A 149 -19.82 26.61 -33.49
N GLY A 150 -21.10 26.63 -33.13
CA GLY A 150 -21.57 26.80 -31.75
C GLY A 150 -21.34 25.56 -30.87
N CYS A 151 -21.28 25.75 -29.56
CA CYS A 151 -21.11 24.67 -28.59
C CYS A 151 -22.45 24.16 -28.01
N GLY A 152 -22.46 22.94 -27.48
CA GLY A 152 -23.61 22.36 -26.76
C GLY A 152 -24.53 21.48 -27.60
N HIS A 153 -24.28 21.39 -28.92
CA HIS A 153 -25.01 20.51 -29.83
C HIS A 153 -24.12 20.07 -30.99
N ASN A 154 -24.45 18.96 -31.63
CA ASN A 154 -23.74 18.47 -32.82
C ASN A 154 -24.56 18.75 -34.10
N ARG A 155 -23.96 18.49 -35.27
CA ARG A 155 -24.61 18.71 -36.58
C ARG A 155 -25.94 17.97 -36.73
N ALA A 156 -26.07 16.78 -36.15
CA ALA A 156 -27.29 15.96 -36.26
C ALA A 156 -28.46 16.58 -35.50
N THR A 157 -28.19 17.27 -34.40
CA THR A 157 -29.18 17.98 -33.59
C THR A 157 -29.45 19.42 -34.05
N TYR A 158 -28.82 19.85 -35.15
CA TYR A 158 -28.96 21.21 -35.66
C TYR A 158 -30.26 21.37 -36.45
N LYS A 159 -31.14 22.27 -35.98
CA LYS A 159 -32.54 22.35 -36.43
C LYS A 159 -32.78 23.23 -37.66
N THR A 160 -31.80 23.98 -38.15
CA THR A 160 -32.01 24.84 -39.31
C THR A 160 -31.62 24.13 -40.62
N PRO A 161 -32.45 24.24 -41.67
CA PRO A 161 -32.16 23.67 -42.98
C PRO A 161 -31.00 24.41 -43.67
N ILE A 162 -30.32 23.72 -44.59
CA ILE A 162 -29.29 24.33 -45.43
C ILE A 162 -30.01 25.14 -46.51
N SER A 163 -29.72 26.44 -46.58
CA SER A 163 -30.10 27.32 -47.70
C SER A 163 -29.22 27.06 -48.91
#